data_AF-A0A1Y2WS97-F1
#
_entry.id   AF-A0A1Y2WS97-F1
#
_cell.length_a   1.000
_cell.length_b   1.000
_cell.length_c   1.000
_cell.angle_alpha   90.00
_cell.angle_beta   90.00
_cell.angle_gamma   90.00
#
_symmetry.space_group_name_H-M   'P 1'
#
loop_
_entity.id
_entity.type
_entity.pdbx_description
1 polymer ?
#
loop_
_entity_poly.entity_id
_entity_poly.type
_entity_poly.pdbx_seq_one_letter_code
_entity_poly.pdbx_strand_id
1 'polypeptide(L)'
;MAGSSPAARKSQQWSSSPDRSRLSSILSEPRNTEISHHDALAQAQAEHDRVREAAIRVYHDHELQLERKRLLDQQKWILEQQRLEEERIRAEERLRAEEERLRALKAKTVPRLPPEPPTPVAQTNGFAAAQSQTQPTPTTANLGGLSNSKPSPFGAQQPGSTNGLKEHANGTTHPNPSQPFGQPKITPQGQPSSSPSPFSQPAKAAAPQSNSLPAAAPTTPSVSTNIDRYVEIHRNLKKLRASLLQQSKLSPPLKKRMGDMRRELRKNMGQLVGEKGGNKKQIAAIQALLDESLSGTVPSELVDPSDYITDKREPVEGALHNEPQLPSLFLYLLNHFSKAVINQFINECGAQPKTADPIGVIVAMIFSKDVYLWRGKTLIDILMAKLRVVCPVIFGYRGSEKTENGRLRLGWKKTEAGWAPEQQHSDRMKGLGAGYAAIALRNFSNSKNTNPWPPSRYWTSIARIVNTPPAEISNTQCVVLRAMIESSEEKFIQFYGSAAIAALRKALVEFPEKAVDKTPGVSGLQVLAQILKRDVGLEL
;
A
#
# COMPACT_ATOMS: atom_id res chain seq x y z
N MET A 1 -39.54 -11.37 49.66
CA MET A 1 -39.42 -10.17 50.51
C MET A 1 -37.98 -10.04 50.95
N ALA A 2 -37.39 -8.83 50.89
CA ALA A 2 -35.96 -8.55 51.06
C ALA A 2 -35.04 -9.26 50.02
N GLY A 3 -33.87 -8.71 49.67
CA GLY A 3 -33.34 -7.40 50.06
C GLY A 3 -31.90 -7.11 49.59
N SER A 4 -31.51 -7.55 48.39
CA SER A 4 -30.11 -7.46 47.93
C SER A 4 -29.72 -6.05 47.46
N SER A 5 -29.12 -5.27 48.36
CA SER A 5 -28.49 -3.99 48.02
C SER A 5 -27.31 -4.17 47.06
N PRO A 6 -27.25 -3.46 45.91
CA PRO A 6 -26.07 -3.48 45.05
C PRO A 6 -24.92 -2.69 45.69
N ALA A 7 -23.70 -3.24 45.62
CA ALA A 7 -22.52 -2.59 46.18
C ALA A 7 -22.23 -1.24 45.50
N ALA A 8 -22.08 -0.18 46.29
CA ALA A 8 -21.79 1.15 45.79
C ALA A 8 -20.43 1.19 45.08
N ARG A 9 -20.42 1.38 43.76
CA ARG A 9 -19.20 1.75 43.02
C ARG A 9 -18.71 3.10 43.55
N LYS A 10 -17.60 3.09 44.30
CA LYS A 10 -16.90 4.32 44.69
C LYS A 10 -16.61 5.14 43.44
N SER A 11 -17.15 6.34 43.37
CA SER A 11 -16.77 7.33 42.38
C SER A 11 -15.31 7.71 42.61
N GLN A 12 -14.43 7.31 41.68
CA GLN A 12 -13.15 8.00 41.56
C GLN A 12 -13.47 9.40 41.03
N GLN A 13 -13.66 10.34 41.95
CA GLN A 13 -13.57 11.77 41.65
C GLN A 13 -12.19 12.00 41.07
N TRP A 14 -12.10 12.17 39.76
CA TRP A 14 -10.86 12.62 39.13
C TRP A 14 -10.57 14.02 39.67
N SER A 15 -9.43 14.14 40.35
CA SER A 15 -8.92 15.37 40.91
C SER A 15 -8.80 16.44 39.83
N SER A 16 -9.03 17.69 40.21
CA SER A 16 -8.86 18.86 39.36
C SER A 16 -7.51 18.84 38.63
N SER A 17 -7.55 18.89 37.29
CA SER A 17 -6.35 18.78 36.44
C SER A 17 -5.29 19.83 36.78
N PRO A 18 -4.00 19.47 36.87
CA PRO A 18 -2.91 20.42 37.15
C PRO A 18 -2.78 21.56 36.14
N ASP A 19 -3.22 21.37 34.89
CA ASP A 19 -2.84 22.26 33.79
C ASP A 19 -3.50 23.64 33.81
N ARG A 20 -4.55 23.86 34.62
CA ARG A 20 -5.03 25.23 34.90
C ARG A 20 -4.00 26.07 35.68
N SER A 21 -3.13 25.43 36.47
CA SER A 21 -2.08 26.13 37.24
C SER A 21 -0.95 26.68 36.34
N ARG A 22 -0.67 26.02 35.21
CA ARG A 22 0.43 26.41 34.31
C ARG A 22 0.25 27.81 33.70
N LEU A 23 -0.99 28.24 33.46
CA LEU A 23 -1.26 29.57 32.90
C LEU A 23 -1.17 30.69 33.95
N SER A 24 -1.61 30.44 35.19
CA SER A 24 -1.40 31.38 36.31
C SER A 24 0.08 31.52 36.69
N SER A 25 0.84 30.41 36.65
CA SER A 25 2.28 30.38 36.95
C SER A 25 3.15 31.16 35.95
N ILE A 26 2.64 31.44 34.74
CA ILE A 26 3.36 32.24 33.73
C ILE A 26 3.35 33.75 34.07
N LEU A 27 2.37 34.22 34.85
CA LEU A 27 2.13 35.64 35.15
C LEU A 27 2.52 36.07 36.57
N SER A 28 2.95 35.14 37.43
CA SER A 28 3.43 35.43 38.79
C SER A 28 4.89 35.88 38.81
N GLU A 29 5.20 36.98 39.48
CA GLU A 29 6.51 37.67 39.42
C GLU A 29 7.73 37.06 40.18
N PRO A 30 7.67 36.09 41.11
CA PRO A 30 8.87 35.63 41.85
C PRO A 30 9.80 34.69 41.03
N ARG A 31 9.66 34.69 39.70
CA ARG A 31 10.25 33.70 38.78
C ARG A 31 11.78 33.77 38.65
N ASN A 32 12.39 34.87 39.08
CA ASN A 32 13.85 35.09 39.09
C ASN A 32 14.41 35.08 40.52
N THR A 33 13.84 34.27 41.42
CA THR A 33 14.39 34.05 42.76
C THR A 33 15.25 32.79 42.80
N GLU A 34 16.37 32.83 43.52
CA GLU A 34 17.29 31.69 43.68
C GLU A 34 16.57 30.43 44.20
N ILE A 35 15.64 30.61 45.15
CA ILE A 35 14.75 29.57 45.68
C ILE A 35 13.93 28.92 44.55
N SER A 36 13.30 29.71 43.68
CA SER A 36 12.54 29.18 42.54
C SER A 36 13.39 28.42 41.52
N HIS A 37 14.70 28.68 41.45
CA HIS A 37 15.61 27.88 40.63
C HIS A 37 16.00 26.55 41.31
N HIS A 38 16.24 26.55 42.63
CA HIS A 38 16.46 25.32 43.40
C HIS A 38 15.24 24.39 43.40
N ASP A 39 14.03 24.93 43.60
CA ASP A 39 12.79 24.15 43.54
C ASP A 39 12.55 23.54 42.15
N ALA A 40 12.83 24.31 41.09
CA ALA A 40 12.72 23.82 39.71
C ALA A 40 13.73 22.70 39.40
N LEU A 41 14.97 22.79 39.92
CA LEU A 41 15.97 21.73 39.78
C LEU A 41 15.57 20.47 40.57
N ALA A 42 15.08 20.62 41.80
CA ALA A 42 14.59 19.51 42.61
C ALA A 42 13.38 18.81 41.96
N GLN A 43 12.44 19.57 41.39
CA GLN A 43 11.30 19.02 40.66
C GLN A 43 11.74 18.30 39.37
N ALA A 44 12.70 18.86 38.63
CA ALA A 44 13.25 18.22 37.43
C ALA A 44 13.95 16.89 37.74
N GLN A 45 14.69 16.82 38.86
CA GLN A 45 15.31 15.58 39.31
C GLN A 45 14.26 14.54 39.77
N ALA A 46 13.23 14.96 40.51
CA ALA A 46 12.15 14.07 40.94
C ALA A 46 11.38 13.45 39.76
N GLU A 47 11.07 14.22 38.71
CA GLU A 47 10.44 13.68 37.50
C GLU A 47 11.41 12.82 36.67
N HIS A 48 12.71 13.15 36.62
CA HIS A 48 13.73 12.29 36.01
C HIS A 48 13.79 10.91 36.67
N ASP A 49 13.86 10.86 38.00
CA ASP A 49 14.00 9.62 38.74
C ASP A 49 12.71 8.78 38.69
N ARG A 50 11.54 9.43 38.71
CA ARG A 50 10.25 8.80 38.42
C ARG A 50 10.19 8.17 37.03
N VAL A 51 10.69 8.87 36.00
CA VAL A 51 10.77 8.34 34.62
C VAL A 51 11.76 7.16 34.55
N ARG A 52 12.88 7.23 35.26
CA ARG A 52 13.87 6.15 35.38
C ARG A 52 13.27 4.90 36.01
N GLU A 53 12.54 5.02 37.12
CA GLU A 53 11.83 3.88 37.72
C GLU A 53 10.72 3.32 36.83
N ALA A 54 10.01 4.17 36.08
CA ALA A 54 9.00 3.73 35.12
C ALA A 54 9.64 2.91 33.98
N ALA A 55 10.79 3.36 33.46
CA ALA A 55 11.54 2.62 32.45
C ALA A 55 12.06 1.27 32.97
N ILE A 56 12.54 1.20 34.21
CA ILE A 56 12.99 -0.06 34.85
C ILE A 56 11.82 -1.05 34.99
N ARG A 57 10.63 -0.59 35.42
CA ARG A 57 9.43 -1.43 35.51
C ARG A 57 9.01 -1.98 34.14
N VAL A 58 8.91 -1.12 33.13
CA VAL A 58 8.55 -1.52 31.75
C VAL A 58 9.59 -2.49 31.14
N TYR A 59 10.87 -2.33 31.46
CA TYR A 59 11.91 -3.28 31.04
C TYR A 59 11.69 -4.68 31.64
N HIS A 60 11.44 -4.76 32.95
CA HIS A 60 11.23 -6.03 33.64
C HIS A 60 9.92 -6.73 33.21
N ASP A 61 8.83 -5.97 33.02
CA ASP A 61 7.58 -6.48 32.45
C ASP A 61 7.79 -7.08 31.05
N HIS A 62 8.68 -6.48 30.25
CA HIS A 62 9.03 -6.97 28.91
C HIS A 62 9.89 -8.25 28.96
N GLU A 63 10.85 -8.36 29.90
CA GLU A 63 11.58 -9.62 30.13
C GLU A 63 10.64 -10.77 30.50
N LEU A 64 9.72 -10.55 31.46
CA LEU A 64 8.73 -11.53 31.88
C LEU A 64 7.79 -11.97 30.73
N GLN A 65 7.46 -11.05 29.81
CA GLN A 65 6.71 -11.37 28.59
C GLN A 65 7.52 -12.24 27.61
N LEU A 66 8.81 -11.98 27.45
CA LEU A 66 9.70 -12.81 26.62
C LEU A 66 9.85 -14.23 27.19
N GLU A 67 9.98 -14.37 28.51
CA GLU A 67 10.03 -15.69 29.17
C GLU A 67 8.74 -16.48 29.01
N ARG A 68 7.59 -15.85 29.29
CA ARG A 68 6.26 -16.47 29.04
C ARG A 68 6.10 -16.92 27.59
N LYS A 69 6.58 -16.12 26.62
CA LYS A 69 6.56 -16.50 25.21
C LYS A 69 7.46 -17.70 24.91
N ARG A 70 8.69 -17.75 25.44
CA ARG A 70 9.59 -18.91 25.32
C ARG A 70 8.95 -20.19 25.85
N LEU A 71 8.32 -20.14 27.02
CA LEU A 71 7.63 -21.28 27.62
C LEU A 71 6.44 -21.77 26.78
N LEU A 72 5.62 -20.85 26.25
CA LEU A 72 4.51 -21.18 25.36
C LEU A 72 4.97 -21.80 24.03
N ASP A 73 6.07 -21.31 23.46
CA ASP A 73 6.62 -21.85 22.21
C ASP A 73 7.31 -23.21 22.43
N GLN A 74 7.95 -23.44 23.59
CA GLN A 74 8.43 -24.77 24.02
C GLN A 74 7.27 -25.76 24.23
N GLN A 75 6.18 -25.35 24.89
CA GLN A 75 5.02 -26.21 25.13
C GLN A 75 4.35 -26.66 23.82
N LYS A 76 4.24 -25.76 22.83
CA LYS A 76 3.76 -26.12 21.48
C LYS A 76 4.66 -27.15 20.81
N TRP A 77 5.98 -26.97 20.88
CA TRP A 77 6.94 -27.89 20.27
C TRP A 77 6.84 -29.30 20.88
N ILE A 78 6.73 -29.41 22.21
CA ILE A 78 6.53 -30.71 22.89
C ILE A 78 5.24 -31.39 22.41
N LEU A 79 4.13 -30.64 22.32
CA LEU A 79 2.84 -31.17 21.87
C LEU A 79 2.87 -31.58 20.38
N GLU A 80 3.62 -30.86 19.54
CA GLU A 80 3.84 -31.20 18.13
C GLU A 80 4.71 -32.48 17.98
N GLN A 81 5.75 -32.66 18.81
CA GLN A 81 6.51 -33.92 18.86
C GLN A 81 5.62 -35.10 19.30
N GLN A 82 4.81 -34.93 20.35
CA GLN A 82 3.88 -35.97 20.82
C GLN A 82 2.92 -36.40 19.71
N ARG A 83 2.36 -35.44 18.96
CA ARG A 83 1.49 -35.74 17.81
C ARG A 83 2.19 -36.51 16.70
N LEU A 84 3.43 -36.17 16.37
CA LEU A 84 4.21 -36.89 15.36
C LEU A 84 4.54 -38.33 15.81
N GLU A 85 4.75 -38.55 17.11
CA GLU A 85 4.96 -39.89 17.65
C GLU A 85 3.67 -40.73 17.72
N GLU A 86 2.53 -40.14 18.09
CA GLU A 86 1.20 -40.78 17.95
C GLU A 86 0.91 -41.19 16.50
N GLU A 87 1.20 -40.30 15.53
CA GLU A 87 1.01 -40.58 14.11
C GLU A 87 1.98 -41.69 13.61
N ARG A 88 3.20 -41.78 14.16
CA ARG A 88 4.15 -42.89 13.90
C ARG A 88 3.64 -44.22 14.45
N ILE A 89 3.19 -44.26 15.71
CA ILE A 89 2.66 -45.47 16.36
C ILE A 89 1.43 -45.98 15.59
N ARG A 90 0.49 -45.09 15.27
CA ARG A 90 -0.72 -45.42 14.49
C ARG A 90 -0.42 -45.90 13.07
N ALA A 91 0.73 -45.53 12.49
CA ALA A 91 1.19 -46.08 11.21
C ALA A 91 1.78 -47.49 11.37
N GLU A 92 2.56 -47.75 12.42
CA GLU A 92 3.11 -49.07 12.72
C GLU A 92 2.01 -50.11 13.02
N GLU A 93 1.00 -49.75 13.81
CA GLU A 93 -0.17 -50.59 14.11
C GLU A 93 -0.90 -51.04 12.84
N ARG A 94 -1.05 -50.14 11.86
CA ARG A 94 -1.68 -50.45 10.56
C ARG A 94 -0.86 -51.44 9.75
N LEU A 95 0.46 -51.24 9.68
CA LEU A 95 1.37 -52.17 8.98
C LEU A 95 1.35 -53.56 9.63
N ARG A 96 1.33 -53.63 10.97
CA ARG A 96 1.24 -54.90 11.71
C ARG A 96 -0.07 -55.64 11.42
N ALA A 97 -1.20 -54.93 11.42
CA ALA A 97 -2.50 -55.50 11.06
C ALA A 97 -2.57 -55.97 9.59
N GLU A 98 -1.88 -55.28 8.67
CA GLU A 98 -1.77 -55.69 7.27
C GLU A 98 -0.87 -56.93 7.09
N GLU A 99 0.24 -57.01 7.82
CA GLU A 99 1.08 -58.22 7.87
C GLU A 99 0.31 -59.43 8.41
N GLU A 100 -0.44 -59.28 9.52
CA GLU A 100 -1.25 -60.35 10.08
C GLU A 100 -2.33 -60.82 9.09
N ARG A 101 -2.98 -59.90 8.39
CA ARG A 101 -3.92 -60.22 7.30
C ARG A 101 -3.26 -60.99 6.16
N LEU A 102 -2.04 -60.60 5.76
CA LEU A 102 -1.26 -61.30 4.73
C LEU A 102 -0.78 -62.69 5.19
N ARG A 103 -0.42 -62.86 6.47
CA ARG A 103 -0.09 -64.16 7.07
C ARG A 103 -1.32 -65.08 7.12
N ALA A 104 -2.47 -64.56 7.53
CA ALA A 104 -3.73 -65.30 7.57
C ALA A 104 -4.19 -65.76 6.16
N LEU A 105 -3.97 -64.94 5.14
CA LEU A 105 -4.21 -65.34 3.74
C LEU A 105 -3.23 -66.44 3.31
N LYS A 106 -1.91 -66.28 3.51
CA LYS A 106 -0.91 -67.30 3.16
C LYS A 106 -1.15 -68.65 3.84
N ALA A 107 -1.52 -68.63 5.12
CA ALA A 107 -1.85 -69.84 5.88
C ALA A 107 -3.06 -70.61 5.33
N LYS A 108 -3.91 -69.98 4.51
CA LYS A 108 -5.11 -70.58 3.92
C LYS A 108 -4.89 -71.15 2.50
N THR A 109 -3.66 -71.15 1.98
CA THR A 109 -3.40 -71.41 0.54
C THR A 109 -2.29 -72.45 0.28
N VAL A 110 -1.91 -73.29 1.26
CA VAL A 110 -0.83 -74.29 1.08
C VAL A 110 -1.32 -75.73 1.35
N PRO A 111 -1.60 -76.52 0.29
CA PRO A 111 -1.74 -77.98 0.35
C PRO A 111 -0.40 -78.73 0.59
N ARG A 112 -0.48 -80.07 0.72
CA ARG A 112 0.54 -81.00 1.26
C ARG A 112 0.98 -82.04 0.21
N LEU A 113 2.23 -82.55 0.24
CA LEU A 113 2.74 -83.91 -0.12
C LEU A 113 4.32 -83.93 -0.13
N PRO A 114 5.05 -85.08 -0.19
CA PRO A 114 6.26 -85.31 0.66
C PRO A 114 7.58 -85.76 -0.10
N PRO A 115 8.44 -86.75 0.32
CA PRO A 115 9.93 -86.65 0.29
C PRO A 115 10.59 -87.48 -0.86
N GLU A 116 11.90 -87.78 -1.01
CA GLU A 116 12.96 -88.13 -0.03
C GLU A 116 14.46 -87.91 -0.53
N PRO A 117 15.52 -88.77 -0.39
CA PRO A 117 16.88 -88.37 0.09
C PRO A 117 18.01 -88.47 -1.01
N PRO A 118 19.37 -88.50 -0.76
CA PRO A 118 20.13 -88.55 0.51
C PRO A 118 21.44 -87.70 0.66
N THR A 119 22.06 -87.88 1.84
CA THR A 119 23.34 -87.39 2.42
C THR A 119 24.61 -88.03 1.78
N PRO A 120 25.90 -87.61 2.06
CA PRO A 120 26.56 -87.87 3.38
C PRO A 120 27.81 -87.05 3.87
N VAL A 121 28.11 -87.21 5.18
CA VAL A 121 29.40 -87.16 5.95
C VAL A 121 30.33 -85.92 6.00
N ALA A 122 31.14 -85.64 7.05
CA ALA A 122 31.12 -85.98 8.51
C ALA A 122 32.29 -85.28 9.28
N GLN A 123 32.41 -85.58 10.60
CA GLN A 123 33.60 -85.49 11.48
C GLN A 123 34.06 -84.11 12.03
N THR A 124 34.66 -83.97 13.22
CA THR A 124 34.38 -84.54 14.58
C THR A 124 35.26 -83.87 15.66
N ASN A 125 34.72 -83.67 16.87
CA ASN A 125 35.43 -83.43 18.16
C ASN A 125 36.28 -82.13 18.27
N GLY A 126 36.56 -81.57 19.46
CA GLY A 126 36.20 -81.96 20.83
C GLY A 126 36.44 -80.83 21.87
N PHE A 127 36.19 -81.11 23.15
CA PHE A 127 36.13 -80.15 24.26
C PHE A 127 37.47 -79.49 24.67
N ALA A 128 37.41 -78.23 25.13
CA ALA A 128 38.11 -77.72 26.31
C ALA A 128 37.50 -76.37 26.78
N ALA A 129 37.71 -75.97 28.03
CA ALA A 129 37.27 -74.68 28.57
C ALA A 129 38.30 -74.09 29.56
N ALA A 130 38.50 -72.77 29.55
CA ALA A 130 38.99 -72.00 30.70
C ALA A 130 38.85 -70.47 30.50
N GLN A 131 38.02 -69.85 31.33
CA GLN A 131 38.21 -68.63 32.14
C GLN A 131 39.12 -67.45 31.71
N SER A 132 38.70 -66.28 32.21
CA SER A 132 39.49 -65.12 32.68
C SER A 132 39.50 -63.83 31.86
N GLN A 133 39.08 -62.78 32.58
CA GLN A 133 39.17 -61.34 32.32
C GLN A 133 40.65 -60.93 32.03
N THR A 134 40.97 -59.85 31.31
CA THR A 134 40.66 -58.45 31.67
C THR A 134 40.72 -57.43 30.49
N GLN A 135 40.31 -56.19 30.79
CA GLN A 135 40.47 -54.92 30.05
C GLN A 135 41.96 -54.46 29.89
N PRO A 136 42.32 -53.31 29.24
CA PRO A 136 41.53 -52.28 28.51
C PRO A 136 42.10 -51.74 27.16
N THR A 137 41.29 -50.95 26.40
CA THR A 137 41.70 -49.76 25.57
C THR A 137 42.65 -49.92 24.34
N PRO A 138 42.87 -48.89 23.47
CA PRO A 138 41.98 -47.82 22.94
C PRO A 138 42.14 -47.50 21.41
N THR A 139 41.33 -46.55 20.91
CA THR A 139 41.56 -45.56 19.81
C THR A 139 42.26 -45.90 18.47
N THR A 140 41.55 -45.61 17.36
CA THR A 140 42.03 -45.04 16.06
C THR A 140 43.05 -45.85 15.22
N ALA A 141 43.13 -45.77 13.88
CA ALA A 141 42.72 -44.71 12.94
C ALA A 141 42.54 -45.26 11.49
N ASN A 142 42.08 -44.40 10.57
CA ASN A 142 42.48 -44.38 9.14
C ASN A 142 42.06 -45.60 8.25
N LEU A 143 42.13 -45.56 6.89
CA LEU A 143 42.41 -44.49 5.92
C LEU A 143 41.73 -44.80 4.56
N GLY A 144 41.25 -43.78 3.84
CA GLY A 144 40.98 -43.83 2.39
C GLY A 144 39.77 -44.66 1.91
N GLY A 145 39.40 -44.63 0.62
CA GLY A 145 39.87 -43.68 -0.40
C GLY A 145 39.59 -44.08 -1.86
N LEU A 146 38.92 -43.17 -2.59
CA LEU A 146 38.86 -43.04 -4.06
C LEU A 146 38.06 -44.04 -4.93
N SER A 147 37.53 -43.46 -6.02
CA SER A 147 37.06 -44.08 -7.28
C SER A 147 35.74 -44.89 -7.27
N ASN A 148 35.09 -45.14 -8.42
CA ASN A 148 34.72 -44.32 -9.59
C ASN A 148 33.73 -45.13 -10.46
N SER A 149 33.07 -44.49 -11.43
CA SER A 149 32.43 -45.09 -12.62
C SER A 149 31.00 -45.68 -12.51
N LYS A 150 30.46 -45.94 -13.71
CA LYS A 150 29.08 -46.24 -14.15
C LYS A 150 28.90 -47.78 -14.32
N PRO A 151 27.70 -48.37 -14.58
CA PRO A 151 26.77 -47.97 -15.66
C PRO A 151 25.25 -48.21 -15.39
N SER A 152 24.44 -48.02 -16.45
CA SER A 152 23.00 -48.34 -16.53
C SER A 152 22.76 -49.40 -17.61
N PRO A 153 21.60 -50.09 -17.59
CA PRO A 153 20.91 -50.44 -18.84
C PRO A 153 19.37 -50.19 -18.82
N PHE A 154 18.72 -50.55 -19.94
CA PHE A 154 17.28 -50.45 -20.30
C PHE A 154 16.38 -51.35 -19.43
N GLY A 155 15.03 -51.28 -19.44
CA GLY A 155 14.03 -50.45 -20.16
C GLY A 155 12.61 -51.07 -20.14
N ALA A 156 11.63 -50.54 -20.92
CA ALA A 156 10.27 -51.08 -21.20
C ALA A 156 9.23 -51.07 -20.02
N GLN A 157 7.88 -51.02 -20.17
CA GLN A 157 6.97 -50.60 -21.27
C GLN A 157 5.54 -50.16 -20.78
N GLN A 158 4.60 -49.97 -21.72
CA GLN A 158 3.21 -49.43 -21.65
C GLN A 158 2.14 -50.41 -21.07
N PRO A 159 0.86 -50.01 -20.79
CA PRO A 159 -0.19 -49.48 -21.71
C PRO A 159 -0.79 -48.11 -21.26
N GLY A 160 -1.73 -47.43 -21.93
CA GLY A 160 -2.73 -47.75 -22.98
C GLY A 160 -4.16 -47.81 -22.38
N SER A 161 -5.28 -47.33 -22.93
CA SER A 161 -5.74 -46.73 -24.22
C SER A 161 -7.14 -46.08 -23.93
N THR A 162 -8.04 -45.46 -24.71
CA THR A 162 -8.35 -44.89 -26.08
C THR A 162 -9.78 -44.26 -25.92
N ASN A 163 -10.47 -43.43 -26.73
CA ASN A 163 -10.41 -42.74 -28.05
C ASN A 163 -11.37 -41.51 -27.93
N GLY A 164 -11.76 -40.67 -28.92
CA GLY A 164 -11.53 -40.51 -30.37
C GLY A 164 -12.23 -39.21 -30.86
N LEU A 165 -11.69 -38.46 -31.84
CA LEU A 165 -11.93 -38.57 -33.30
C LEU A 165 -13.28 -38.05 -33.85
N LYS A 166 -13.24 -36.92 -34.57
CA LYS A 166 -13.77 -36.77 -35.95
C LYS A 166 -13.26 -35.48 -36.63
N GLU A 167 -13.30 -35.46 -37.96
CA GLU A 167 -12.60 -34.49 -38.83
C GLU A 167 -13.52 -33.78 -39.84
N HIS A 168 -12.89 -32.99 -40.73
CA HIS A 168 -13.36 -32.37 -41.98
C HIS A 168 -13.97 -30.95 -41.91
N ALA A 169 -13.92 -30.13 -42.98
CA ALA A 169 -12.93 -29.90 -44.07
C ALA A 169 -13.48 -28.78 -44.99
N ASN A 170 -12.59 -28.14 -45.77
CA ASN A 170 -12.87 -27.11 -46.81
C ASN A 170 -13.49 -25.77 -46.31
N GLY A 171 -13.25 -24.61 -46.93
CA GLY A 171 -12.19 -24.26 -47.90
C GLY A 171 -12.67 -23.64 -49.21
N THR A 172 -12.74 -22.29 -49.27
CA THR A 172 -12.85 -21.45 -50.49
C THR A 172 -12.42 -20.01 -50.12
N THR A 173 -11.29 -19.50 -50.63
CA THR A 173 -11.12 -18.62 -51.82
C THR A 173 -11.74 -17.21 -51.76
N HIS A 174 -10.86 -16.20 -51.67
CA HIS A 174 -10.75 -14.94 -52.46
C HIS A 174 -11.91 -14.50 -53.40
N PRO A 175 -12.14 -13.17 -53.62
CA PRO A 175 -11.05 -12.25 -54.00
C PRO A 175 -11.10 -10.78 -53.53
N ASN A 176 -10.00 -10.09 -53.86
CA ASN A 176 -9.81 -8.64 -53.92
C ASN A 176 -10.47 -8.04 -55.19
N PRO A 177 -10.75 -6.72 -55.23
CA PRO A 177 -10.69 -5.97 -56.49
C PRO A 177 -9.68 -4.81 -56.46
N SER A 178 -9.09 -4.52 -57.62
CA SER A 178 -8.03 -3.53 -57.80
C SER A 178 -8.53 -2.16 -58.29
N GLN A 179 -7.68 -1.15 -58.09
CA GLN A 179 -7.56 0.16 -58.77
C GLN A 179 -7.82 0.11 -60.31
N PRO A 180 -8.13 1.25 -61.03
CA PRO A 180 -7.23 2.42 -61.11
C PRO A 180 -7.78 3.82 -61.56
N PHE A 181 -6.84 4.75 -61.81
CA PHE A 181 -6.89 6.03 -62.57
C PHE A 181 -7.46 7.33 -61.92
N GLY A 182 -6.83 8.49 -62.18
CA GLY A 182 -7.43 9.82 -62.00
C GLY A 182 -6.58 10.99 -61.43
N GLN A 183 -5.60 11.52 -62.19
CA GLN A 183 -5.00 12.87 -62.02
C GLN A 183 -4.94 13.55 -63.41
N PRO A 184 -4.62 14.86 -63.54
CA PRO A 184 -5.22 16.06 -62.91
C PRO A 184 -5.54 17.15 -63.98
N LYS A 185 -6.22 18.29 -63.68
CA LYS A 185 -5.92 19.63 -64.30
C LYS A 185 -6.81 20.88 -63.97
N ILE A 186 -6.13 22.04 -64.00
CA ILE A 186 -6.48 23.49 -64.19
C ILE A 186 -7.52 24.29 -63.35
N THR A 187 -7.01 25.46 -62.93
CA THR A 187 -7.56 26.82 -62.70
C THR A 187 -8.27 27.45 -63.95
N PRO A 188 -8.83 28.70 -63.99
CA PRO A 188 -8.41 29.92 -63.27
C PRO A 188 -9.43 31.06 -62.90
N GLN A 189 -8.87 32.11 -62.26
CA GLN A 189 -9.23 33.56 -62.29
C GLN A 189 -10.56 34.09 -61.71
N GLY A 190 -10.49 35.31 -61.13
CA GLY A 190 -11.68 36.05 -60.63
C GLY A 190 -11.42 37.22 -59.65
N GLN A 191 -10.53 38.17 -59.95
CA GLN A 191 -10.45 39.49 -59.26
C GLN A 191 -11.47 40.47 -59.88
N PRO A 192 -12.08 41.40 -59.11
CA PRO A 192 -11.45 42.66 -58.67
C PRO A 192 -11.65 42.96 -57.15
N SER A 193 -10.94 43.84 -56.43
CA SER A 193 -10.04 44.99 -56.69
C SER A 193 -10.69 46.39 -56.85
N SER A 194 -10.83 47.12 -55.73
CA SER A 194 -10.85 48.61 -55.71
C SER A 194 -10.62 49.18 -54.30
N SER A 195 -10.04 50.38 -54.23
CA SER A 195 -9.76 51.21 -53.05
C SER A 195 -9.81 52.70 -53.48
N PRO A 196 -9.52 53.73 -52.66
CA PRO A 196 -9.96 54.04 -51.28
C PRO A 196 -10.53 55.49 -51.13
N SER A 197 -11.03 55.84 -49.92
CA SER A 197 -11.20 57.23 -49.39
C SER A 197 -12.28 58.13 -50.07
N PRO A 198 -12.59 59.37 -49.58
CA PRO A 198 -12.33 60.04 -48.28
C PRO A 198 -13.64 60.64 -47.63
N PHE A 199 -13.49 61.66 -46.75
CA PHE A 199 -14.46 62.69 -46.29
C PHE A 199 -15.26 62.53 -44.95
N SER A 200 -14.70 63.16 -43.92
CA SER A 200 -15.29 64.28 -43.14
C SER A 200 -16.26 64.10 -41.95
N GLN A 201 -15.85 64.79 -40.88
CA GLN A 201 -16.50 65.22 -39.63
C GLN A 201 -17.70 66.19 -39.86
N PRO A 202 -18.61 66.46 -38.88
CA PRO A 202 -18.29 67.12 -37.59
C PRO A 202 -19.04 66.66 -36.33
N ALA A 203 -18.71 67.29 -35.19
CA ALA A 203 -19.02 66.84 -33.83
C ALA A 203 -20.09 67.68 -33.09
N LYS A 204 -20.71 67.06 -32.07
CA LYS A 204 -21.34 67.62 -30.83
C LYS A 204 -21.92 66.43 -30.03
N ALA A 205 -22.02 66.42 -28.70
CA ALA A 205 -21.45 67.27 -27.64
C ALA A 205 -21.31 66.41 -26.35
N ALA A 206 -20.60 66.87 -25.32
CA ALA A 206 -20.35 66.11 -24.10
C ALA A 206 -20.88 66.81 -22.83
N ALA A 207 -21.59 66.05 -21.98
CA ALA A 207 -21.85 66.32 -20.55
C ALA A 207 -22.56 65.11 -19.91
N PRO A 208 -22.52 64.92 -18.58
CA PRO A 208 -21.33 64.89 -17.74
C PRO A 208 -21.22 63.56 -16.94
N GLN A 209 -20.06 63.28 -16.36
CA GLN A 209 -19.88 62.11 -15.48
C GLN A 209 -20.51 62.34 -14.10
N SER A 210 -21.23 61.35 -13.57
CA SER A 210 -21.60 61.26 -12.16
C SER A 210 -20.70 60.23 -11.46
N ASN A 211 -20.10 60.62 -10.33
CA ASN A 211 -19.31 59.72 -9.51
C ASN A 211 -20.22 58.67 -8.86
N SER A 212 -19.97 57.39 -9.16
CA SER A 212 -20.45 56.25 -8.36
C SER A 212 -19.26 55.37 -7.99
N LEU A 213 -19.28 54.83 -6.77
CA LEU A 213 -18.18 54.01 -6.24
C LEU A 213 -18.04 52.71 -7.05
N PRO A 214 -16.82 52.13 -7.15
CA PRO A 214 -16.62 50.86 -7.84
C PRO A 214 -17.35 49.72 -7.11
N ALA A 215 -18.56 49.42 -7.57
CA ALA A 215 -19.29 48.24 -7.15
C ALA A 215 -18.45 47.00 -7.48
N ALA A 216 -18.20 46.16 -6.47
CA ALA A 216 -17.38 44.97 -6.64
C ALA A 216 -17.99 44.04 -7.69
N ALA A 217 -17.33 43.88 -8.83
CA ALA A 217 -17.76 42.96 -9.86
C ALA A 217 -17.87 41.54 -9.25
N PRO A 218 -18.99 40.83 -9.45
CA PRO A 218 -19.16 39.50 -8.87
C PRO A 218 -18.08 38.58 -9.44
N THR A 219 -17.17 38.12 -8.58
CA THR A 219 -16.08 37.23 -8.98
C THR A 219 -16.66 35.90 -9.45
N THR A 220 -16.85 35.76 -10.76
CA THR A 220 -17.18 34.49 -11.40
C THR A 220 -16.13 33.47 -10.96
N PRO A 221 -16.50 32.35 -10.31
CA PRO A 221 -15.53 31.40 -9.83
C PRO A 221 -14.78 30.82 -11.02
N SER A 222 -13.48 31.12 -11.11
CA SER A 222 -12.61 30.68 -12.20
C SER A 222 -12.39 29.17 -12.11
N VAL A 223 -13.36 28.40 -12.62
CA VAL A 223 -13.29 26.95 -12.76
C VAL A 223 -12.12 26.66 -13.68
N SER A 224 -11.02 26.21 -13.08
CA SER A 224 -9.68 26.26 -13.64
C SER A 224 -9.60 25.73 -15.07
N THR A 225 -9.36 26.62 -16.05
CA THR A 225 -9.06 26.30 -17.46
C THR A 225 -7.71 25.61 -17.67
N ASN A 226 -7.09 25.14 -16.59
CA ASN A 226 -5.93 24.26 -16.64
C ASN A 226 -6.47 22.87 -16.96
N ILE A 227 -6.16 22.35 -18.16
CA ILE A 227 -6.47 20.97 -18.56
C ILE A 227 -5.98 20.05 -17.44
N ASP A 228 -6.80 19.09 -17.02
CA ASP A 228 -6.49 18.25 -15.87
C ASP A 228 -5.28 17.35 -16.17
N ARG A 229 -4.09 17.89 -15.88
CA ARG A 229 -2.80 17.30 -16.22
C ARG A 229 -2.62 15.93 -15.57
N TYR A 230 -3.25 15.69 -14.41
CA TYR A 230 -3.28 14.38 -13.78
C TYR A 230 -4.08 13.34 -14.57
N VAL A 231 -5.15 13.73 -15.27
CA VAL A 231 -5.87 12.85 -16.20
C VAL A 231 -5.02 12.56 -17.46
N GLU A 232 -4.27 13.55 -17.95
CA GLU A 232 -3.33 13.35 -19.06
C GLU A 232 -2.18 12.39 -18.70
N ILE A 233 -1.52 12.63 -17.56
CA ILE A 233 -0.49 11.75 -17.00
C ILE A 233 -1.07 10.35 -16.85
N HIS A 234 -2.30 10.20 -16.33
CA HIS A 234 -2.94 8.88 -16.23
C HIS A 234 -3.18 8.22 -17.60
N ARG A 235 -3.47 8.98 -18.66
CA ARG A 235 -3.56 8.50 -20.06
C ARG A 235 -2.18 8.09 -20.60
N ASN A 236 -1.15 8.89 -20.38
CA ASN A 236 0.23 8.57 -20.79
C ASN A 236 0.76 7.33 -20.05
N LEU A 237 0.46 7.18 -18.76
CA LEU A 237 0.72 5.98 -17.95
C LEU A 237 -0.13 4.75 -18.36
N LYS A 238 -1.08 4.87 -19.30
CA LYS A 238 -1.64 3.75 -20.06
C LYS A 238 -0.80 3.45 -21.31
N LYS A 239 -0.46 4.48 -22.12
CA LYS A 239 0.39 4.36 -23.32
C LYS A 239 1.72 3.67 -23.01
N LEU A 240 2.45 4.14 -21.99
CA LEU A 240 3.73 3.59 -21.52
C LEU A 240 3.65 2.07 -21.27
N ARG A 241 2.57 1.60 -20.64
CA ARG A 241 2.38 0.17 -20.34
C ARG A 241 2.00 -0.67 -21.57
N ALA A 242 1.48 -0.06 -22.63
CA ALA A 242 1.28 -0.72 -23.91
C ALA A 242 2.59 -0.78 -24.71
N SER A 243 3.34 0.33 -24.74
CA SER A 243 4.66 0.43 -25.36
C SER A 243 5.66 -0.59 -24.80
N LEU A 244 5.87 -0.65 -23.47
CA LEU A 244 6.73 -1.70 -22.89
C LEU A 244 6.22 -3.13 -23.16
N LEU A 245 4.91 -3.34 -23.25
CA LEU A 245 4.38 -4.65 -23.63
C LEU A 245 4.72 -4.99 -25.09
N GLN A 246 4.77 -4.01 -26.00
CA GLN A 246 5.24 -4.17 -27.37
C GLN A 246 6.76 -4.41 -27.42
N GLN A 247 7.57 -3.59 -26.74
CA GLN A 247 9.03 -3.79 -26.60
C GLN A 247 9.35 -5.20 -26.07
N SER A 248 8.59 -5.69 -25.08
CA SER A 248 8.76 -7.03 -24.51
C SER A 248 8.37 -8.18 -25.45
N LYS A 249 7.75 -7.92 -26.60
CA LYS A 249 7.61 -8.92 -27.67
C LYS A 249 8.89 -9.03 -28.50
N LEU A 250 9.64 -7.94 -28.64
CA LEU A 250 10.88 -7.86 -29.40
C LEU A 250 12.10 -8.28 -28.55
N SER A 251 12.08 -8.03 -27.25
CA SER A 251 13.17 -8.37 -26.31
C SER A 251 12.75 -9.44 -25.29
N PRO A 252 13.15 -10.71 -25.49
CA PRO A 252 12.96 -11.80 -24.52
C PRO A 252 13.50 -11.53 -23.09
N PRO A 253 14.71 -10.95 -22.88
CA PRO A 253 15.18 -10.69 -21.51
C PRO A 253 14.34 -9.63 -20.79
N LEU A 254 13.95 -8.55 -21.49
CA LEU A 254 13.00 -7.56 -20.97
C LEU A 254 11.67 -8.23 -20.59
N LYS A 255 11.12 -9.09 -21.45
CA LYS A 255 9.87 -9.84 -21.21
C LYS A 255 9.89 -10.64 -19.91
N LYS A 256 10.97 -11.40 -19.69
CA LYS A 256 11.14 -12.21 -18.48
C LYS A 256 11.24 -11.30 -17.26
N ARG A 257 12.26 -10.42 -17.23
CA ARG A 257 12.59 -9.66 -16.03
C ARG A 257 11.51 -8.63 -15.67
N MET A 258 10.94 -7.89 -16.63
CA MET A 258 9.79 -6.99 -16.38
C MET A 258 8.60 -7.75 -15.76
N GLY A 259 8.34 -8.98 -16.21
CA GLY A 259 7.29 -9.83 -15.66
C GLY A 259 7.53 -10.21 -14.20
N ASP A 260 8.78 -10.56 -13.87
CA ASP A 260 9.22 -10.96 -12.52
C ASP A 260 9.27 -9.76 -11.57
N MET A 261 9.92 -8.66 -11.95
CA MET A 261 9.94 -7.41 -11.17
C MET A 261 8.53 -6.94 -10.80
N ARG A 262 7.58 -7.02 -11.75
CA ARG A 262 6.16 -6.68 -11.53
C ARG A 262 5.45 -7.66 -10.59
N ARG A 263 5.86 -8.93 -10.53
CA ARG A 263 5.35 -9.94 -9.57
C ARG A 263 5.92 -9.68 -8.18
N GLU A 264 7.25 -9.53 -8.07
CA GLU A 264 7.98 -9.29 -6.83
C GLU A 264 7.55 -7.97 -6.17
N LEU A 265 7.41 -6.89 -6.93
CA LEU A 265 6.94 -5.59 -6.42
C LEU A 265 5.54 -5.70 -5.81
N ARG A 266 4.62 -6.44 -6.46
CA ARG A 266 3.28 -6.70 -5.92
C ARG A 266 3.32 -7.57 -4.68
N LYS A 267 4.16 -8.61 -4.66
CA LYS A 267 4.36 -9.48 -3.50
C LYS A 267 4.83 -8.68 -2.29
N ASN A 268 5.88 -7.86 -2.43
CA ASN A 268 6.38 -7.03 -1.34
C ASN A 268 5.34 -6.02 -0.83
N MET A 269 4.57 -5.39 -1.74
CA MET A 269 3.45 -4.50 -1.37
C MET A 269 2.25 -5.21 -0.72
N GLY A 270 2.06 -6.52 -0.97
CA GLY A 270 1.05 -7.36 -0.34
C GLY A 270 1.56 -8.12 0.89
N GLN A 271 2.82 -7.92 1.29
CA GLN A 271 3.44 -8.49 2.48
C GLN A 271 3.82 -7.40 3.49
N LEU A 272 3.04 -6.32 3.53
CA LEU A 272 3.22 -5.22 4.47
C LEU A 272 2.50 -5.51 5.78
N VAL A 273 3.16 -5.20 6.89
CA VAL A 273 2.68 -5.44 8.26
C VAL A 273 2.45 -4.10 8.95
N GLY A 274 1.48 -4.05 9.88
CA GLY A 274 1.22 -2.87 10.71
C GLY A 274 2.35 -2.48 11.68
N GLU A 275 3.31 -3.38 11.90
CA GLU A 275 4.37 -3.22 12.90
C GLU A 275 5.46 -2.23 12.47
N LYS A 276 5.79 -1.31 13.39
CA LYS A 276 6.77 -0.24 13.17
C LYS A 276 8.17 -0.83 12.94
N GLY A 277 8.61 -0.81 11.68
CA GLY A 277 9.92 -1.28 11.26
C GLY A 277 9.95 -2.70 10.67
N GLY A 278 8.86 -3.47 10.75
CA GLY A 278 8.77 -4.81 10.15
C GLY A 278 8.93 -4.82 8.62
N ASN A 279 8.58 -3.69 7.97
CA ASN A 279 8.57 -3.55 6.51
C ASN A 279 9.94 -3.26 5.86
N LYS A 280 11.05 -3.22 6.63
CA LYS A 280 12.40 -2.88 6.13
C LYS A 280 12.83 -3.75 4.94
N LYS A 281 12.54 -5.05 4.98
CA LYS A 281 12.92 -6.02 3.93
C LYS A 281 12.15 -5.76 2.63
N GLN A 282 10.87 -5.44 2.74
CA GLN A 282 9.96 -5.14 1.64
C GLN A 282 10.34 -3.81 0.98
N ILE A 283 10.72 -2.80 1.77
CA ILE A 283 11.27 -1.53 1.27
C ILE A 283 12.56 -1.78 0.48
N ALA A 284 13.53 -2.49 1.06
CA ALA A 284 14.81 -2.77 0.41
C ALA A 284 14.63 -3.57 -0.90
N ALA A 285 13.71 -4.53 -0.93
CA ALA A 285 13.38 -5.29 -2.14
C ALA A 285 12.73 -4.40 -3.22
N ILE A 286 11.80 -3.50 -2.86
CA ILE A 286 11.19 -2.55 -3.81
C ILE A 286 12.24 -1.55 -4.31
N GLN A 287 13.17 -1.11 -3.47
CA GLN A 287 14.29 -0.25 -3.88
C GLN A 287 15.23 -0.97 -4.85
N ALA A 288 15.67 -2.19 -4.55
CA ALA A 288 16.52 -2.97 -5.46
C ALA A 288 15.90 -3.16 -6.85
N LEU A 289 14.58 -3.41 -6.93
CA LEU A 289 13.85 -3.50 -8.21
C LEU A 289 13.81 -2.17 -8.97
N LEU A 290 13.68 -1.04 -8.28
CA LEU A 290 13.70 0.28 -8.90
C LEU A 290 15.13 0.65 -9.34
N ASP A 291 16.14 0.35 -8.51
CA ASP A 291 17.56 0.57 -8.80
C ASP A 291 18.00 -0.22 -10.06
N GLU A 292 17.66 -1.51 -10.15
CA GLU A 292 17.92 -2.36 -11.32
C GLU A 292 17.23 -1.86 -12.60
N SER A 293 16.04 -1.24 -12.47
CA SER A 293 15.32 -0.67 -13.61
C SER A 293 15.85 0.68 -14.06
N LEU A 294 16.63 1.37 -13.21
CA LEU A 294 17.22 2.68 -13.46
C LEU A 294 18.68 2.58 -13.93
N SER A 295 19.42 1.56 -13.49
CA SER A 295 20.80 1.26 -13.93
C SER A 295 20.93 0.82 -15.39
N GLY A 296 19.81 0.63 -16.11
CA GLY A 296 19.80 0.19 -17.51
C GLY A 296 20.18 -1.29 -17.71
N THR A 297 20.40 -2.06 -16.63
CA THR A 297 20.81 -3.48 -16.68
C THR A 297 19.82 -4.37 -17.44
N VAL A 298 18.54 -3.97 -17.49
CA VAL A 298 17.53 -4.52 -18.40
C VAL A 298 17.25 -3.50 -19.51
N PRO A 299 17.66 -3.76 -20.77
CA PRO A 299 17.44 -2.82 -21.87
C PRO A 299 15.95 -2.48 -22.08
N SER A 300 15.63 -1.20 -22.05
CA SER A 300 14.32 -0.63 -22.38
C SER A 300 14.50 0.73 -23.05
N GLU A 301 13.52 1.16 -23.85
CA GLU A 301 13.61 2.46 -24.55
C GLU A 301 13.68 3.61 -23.53
N LEU A 302 14.40 4.68 -23.88
CA LEU A 302 14.44 5.92 -23.10
C LEU A 302 13.23 6.80 -23.42
N VAL A 303 12.66 7.46 -22.41
CA VAL A 303 11.46 8.29 -22.53
C VAL A 303 11.57 9.57 -21.69
N ASP A 304 11.01 10.68 -22.19
CA ASP A 304 10.94 11.95 -21.47
C ASP A 304 10.02 11.86 -20.22
N PRO A 305 10.52 12.13 -19.01
CA PRO A 305 9.72 12.13 -17.78
C PRO A 305 8.67 13.26 -17.72
N SER A 306 8.83 14.33 -18.51
CA SER A 306 7.90 15.48 -18.58
C SER A 306 6.46 15.06 -18.87
N ASP A 307 6.29 13.99 -19.64
CA ASP A 307 5.00 13.45 -20.04
C ASP A 307 4.22 12.78 -18.88
N TYR A 308 4.83 12.71 -17.69
CA TYR A 308 4.35 12.01 -16.49
C TYR A 308 4.29 12.88 -15.22
N ILE A 309 4.56 14.20 -15.33
CA ILE A 309 4.57 15.17 -14.23
C ILE A 309 3.72 16.42 -14.54
N THR A 310 3.41 17.23 -13.51
CA THR A 310 2.66 18.49 -13.67
C THR A 310 3.53 19.71 -13.94
N ASP A 311 4.67 19.80 -13.25
CA ASP A 311 5.63 20.91 -13.41
C ASP A 311 6.42 20.78 -14.71
N LYS A 312 6.71 21.88 -15.39
CA LYS A 312 7.88 21.94 -16.28
C LYS A 312 9.15 21.98 -15.42
N ARG A 313 10.22 21.30 -15.85
CA ARG A 313 11.49 21.20 -15.11
C ARG A 313 12.66 21.37 -16.06
N GLU A 314 13.50 22.36 -15.80
CA GLU A 314 14.82 22.48 -16.43
C GLU A 314 15.88 21.74 -15.60
N PRO A 315 17.08 21.47 -16.15
CA PRO A 315 18.19 20.91 -15.39
C PRO A 315 18.51 21.73 -14.14
N VAL A 316 18.90 21.06 -13.05
CA VAL A 316 19.22 21.67 -11.75
C VAL A 316 20.61 21.24 -11.32
N GLU A 317 21.46 22.20 -11.00
CA GLU A 317 22.82 21.94 -10.51
C GLU A 317 22.80 21.04 -9.25
N GLY A 318 23.73 20.09 -9.18
CA GLY A 318 23.81 19.09 -8.09
C GLY A 318 22.78 17.95 -8.13
N ALA A 319 21.79 17.97 -9.04
CA ALA A 319 20.82 16.86 -9.13
C ALA A 319 21.41 15.62 -9.84
N LEU A 320 21.23 14.44 -9.25
CA LEU A 320 21.76 13.15 -9.76
C LEU A 320 21.28 12.78 -11.18
N HIS A 321 20.05 13.16 -11.53
CA HIS A 321 19.47 12.85 -12.84
C HIS A 321 18.88 14.11 -13.50
N ASN A 322 19.70 14.75 -14.34
CA ASN A 322 19.33 15.90 -15.17
C ASN A 322 18.97 15.56 -16.62
N GLU A 323 19.33 14.34 -17.06
CA GLU A 323 19.12 13.82 -18.41
C GLU A 323 17.70 14.09 -18.94
N PRO A 324 17.53 14.40 -20.24
CA PRO A 324 16.22 14.67 -20.83
C PRO A 324 15.32 13.43 -20.90
N GLN A 325 15.86 12.24 -20.68
CA GLN A 325 15.13 10.97 -20.77
C GLN A 325 15.55 10.03 -19.64
N LEU A 326 14.65 9.14 -19.23
CA LEU A 326 14.91 8.04 -18.28
C LEU A 326 14.51 6.68 -18.88
N PRO A 327 15.04 5.55 -18.37
CA PRO A 327 14.60 4.22 -18.75
C PRO A 327 13.09 4.03 -18.57
N SER A 328 12.40 3.64 -19.65
CA SER A 328 10.95 3.44 -19.62
C SER A 328 10.52 2.32 -18.64
N LEU A 329 11.41 1.35 -18.37
CA LEU A 329 11.19 0.31 -17.34
C LEU A 329 11.11 0.90 -15.92
N PHE A 330 11.91 1.90 -15.57
CA PHE A 330 11.85 2.56 -14.27
C PHE A 330 10.51 3.28 -14.08
N LEU A 331 10.09 4.11 -15.05
CA LEU A 331 8.78 4.77 -15.01
C LEU A 331 7.62 3.76 -15.04
N TYR A 332 7.78 2.63 -15.73
CA TYR A 332 6.82 1.51 -15.72
C TYR A 332 6.70 0.84 -14.34
N LEU A 333 7.82 0.58 -13.65
CA LEU A 333 7.80 0.02 -12.30
C LEU A 333 7.26 1.02 -11.28
N LEU A 334 7.61 2.30 -11.36
CA LEU A 334 7.09 3.35 -10.48
C LEU A 334 5.57 3.57 -10.69
N ASN A 335 5.10 3.44 -11.93
CA ASN A 335 3.68 3.36 -12.29
C ASN A 335 3.01 2.11 -11.70
N HIS A 336 3.69 0.96 -11.69
CA HIS A 336 3.20 -0.27 -11.09
C HIS A 336 3.19 -0.28 -9.55
N PHE A 337 4.20 0.33 -8.91
CA PHE A 337 4.25 0.63 -7.48
C PHE A 337 3.07 1.50 -7.06
N SER A 338 2.89 2.63 -7.75
CA SER A 338 1.76 3.53 -7.54
C SER A 338 0.40 2.85 -7.73
N LYS A 339 0.30 1.85 -8.62
CA LYS A 339 -0.91 1.01 -8.77
C LYS A 339 -1.08 -0.01 -7.64
N ALA A 340 -0.01 -0.52 -7.05
CA ALA A 340 -0.09 -1.42 -5.89
C ALA A 340 -0.52 -0.64 -4.65
N VAL A 341 0.11 0.51 -4.37
CA VAL A 341 -0.25 1.46 -3.30
C VAL A 341 -1.75 1.79 -3.31
N ILE A 342 -2.28 2.25 -4.45
CA ILE A 342 -3.72 2.59 -4.59
C ILE A 342 -4.62 1.37 -4.39
N ASN A 343 -4.19 0.18 -4.80
CA ASN A 343 -4.95 -1.05 -4.56
C ASN A 343 -4.96 -1.44 -3.08
N GLN A 344 -3.84 -1.30 -2.35
CA GLN A 344 -3.79 -1.62 -0.90
C GLN A 344 -4.65 -0.65 -0.08
N PHE A 345 -4.62 0.65 -0.40
CA PHE A 345 -5.56 1.61 0.20
C PHE A 345 -7.03 1.24 -0.03
N ILE A 346 -7.37 0.74 -1.23
CA ILE A 346 -8.73 0.29 -1.56
C ILE A 346 -9.12 -1.01 -0.82
N ASN A 347 -8.22 -1.99 -0.76
CA ASN A 347 -8.52 -3.34 -0.28
C ASN A 347 -8.44 -3.45 1.26
N GLU A 348 -7.44 -2.84 1.88
CA GLU A 348 -7.10 -3.03 3.29
C GLU A 348 -7.56 -1.86 4.15
N CYS A 349 -7.25 -0.63 3.73
CA CYS A 349 -7.52 0.57 4.53
C CYS A 349 -9.01 0.96 4.58
N GLY A 350 -9.85 0.44 3.68
CA GLY A 350 -11.30 0.57 3.78
C GLY A 350 -11.86 -0.15 5.01
N ALA A 351 -11.41 -1.38 5.25
CA ALA A 351 -11.76 -2.13 6.46
C ALA A 351 -11.03 -1.57 7.70
N GLN A 352 -9.70 -1.45 7.62
CA GLN A 352 -8.83 -1.07 8.74
C GLN A 352 -7.96 0.15 8.39
N PRO A 353 -8.46 1.40 8.54
CA PRO A 353 -7.73 2.63 8.17
C PRO A 353 -6.31 2.74 8.73
N LYS A 354 -6.03 2.13 9.89
CA LYS A 354 -4.70 2.12 10.52
C LYS A 354 -3.60 1.47 9.66
N THR A 355 -3.94 0.59 8.70
CA THR A 355 -2.96 0.02 7.75
C THR A 355 -2.49 1.03 6.70
N ALA A 356 -3.13 2.20 6.58
CA ALA A 356 -2.68 3.26 5.68
C ALA A 356 -1.30 3.82 6.08
N ASP A 357 -0.95 3.82 7.37
CA ASP A 357 0.32 4.39 7.84
C ASP A 357 1.55 3.66 7.27
N PRO A 358 1.76 2.33 7.45
CA PRO A 358 2.92 1.65 6.88
C PRO A 358 3.01 1.79 5.35
N ILE A 359 1.88 1.80 4.62
CA ILE A 359 1.87 2.04 3.18
C ILE A 359 2.36 3.48 2.87
N GLY A 360 1.88 4.48 3.62
CA GLY A 360 2.30 5.87 3.50
C GLY A 360 3.77 6.11 3.84
N VAL A 361 4.35 5.39 4.80
CA VAL A 361 5.80 5.38 5.05
C VAL A 361 6.57 4.94 3.81
N ILE A 362 6.15 3.86 3.15
CA ILE A 362 6.85 3.31 1.99
C ILE A 362 6.71 4.22 0.77
N VAL A 363 5.53 4.82 0.55
CA VAL A 363 5.36 5.87 -0.46
C VAL A 363 6.34 7.02 -0.22
N ALA A 364 6.43 7.52 1.03
CA ALA A 364 7.34 8.60 1.39
C ALA A 364 8.82 8.21 1.22
N MET A 365 9.24 7.00 1.62
CA MET A 365 10.62 6.52 1.50
C MET A 365 11.05 6.23 0.06
N ILE A 366 10.13 5.77 -0.81
CA ILE A 366 10.43 5.57 -2.23
C ILE A 366 10.48 6.94 -2.94
N PHE A 367 9.41 7.73 -2.89
CA PHE A 367 9.33 8.98 -3.66
C PHE A 367 10.25 10.11 -3.17
N SER A 368 10.93 9.95 -2.03
CA SER A 368 11.94 10.89 -1.53
C SER A 368 13.40 10.40 -1.65
N LYS A 369 13.65 9.17 -2.13
CA LYS A 369 15.03 8.69 -2.35
C LYS A 369 15.66 9.55 -3.43
N ASP A 370 16.82 10.14 -3.13
CA ASP A 370 17.52 11.11 -4.01
C ASP A 370 17.77 10.55 -5.43
N VAL A 371 18.18 9.28 -5.49
CA VAL A 371 18.39 8.50 -6.73
C VAL A 371 17.11 8.36 -7.59
N TYR A 372 15.92 8.61 -7.06
CA TYR A 372 14.65 8.58 -7.82
C TYR A 372 14.08 9.98 -8.11
N LEU A 373 14.82 11.04 -7.80
CA LEU A 373 14.47 12.41 -8.17
C LEU A 373 14.94 12.69 -9.60
N TRP A 374 14.10 13.38 -10.38
CA TRP A 374 14.44 13.85 -11.72
C TRP A 374 14.42 15.38 -11.73
N ARG A 375 15.55 15.99 -12.13
CA ARG A 375 15.80 17.43 -12.08
C ARG A 375 15.48 18.01 -10.69
N GLY A 376 16.10 17.40 -9.67
CA GLY A 376 15.99 17.76 -8.25
C GLY A 376 14.62 17.54 -7.61
N LYS A 377 13.63 16.98 -8.33
CA LYS A 377 12.23 16.88 -7.88
C LYS A 377 11.68 15.45 -7.96
N THR A 378 10.78 15.11 -7.04
CA THR A 378 10.12 13.81 -6.98
C THR A 378 9.24 13.50 -8.20
N LEU A 379 9.00 12.22 -8.50
CA LEU A 379 8.09 11.74 -9.55
C LEU A 379 6.69 11.34 -9.01
N ILE A 380 6.29 11.82 -7.83
CA ILE A 380 5.04 11.44 -7.16
C ILE A 380 3.75 11.77 -7.91
N ASP A 381 3.80 12.63 -8.93
CA ASP A 381 2.69 12.88 -9.84
C ASP A 381 2.19 11.59 -10.52
N ILE A 382 3.05 10.58 -10.70
CA ILE A 382 2.70 9.24 -11.20
C ILE A 382 1.71 8.50 -10.28
N LEU A 383 1.76 8.77 -8.97
CA LEU A 383 0.81 8.31 -7.96
C LEU A 383 -0.41 9.23 -7.86
N MET A 384 -0.20 10.55 -7.80
CA MET A 384 -1.29 11.52 -7.65
C MET A 384 -2.23 11.53 -8.86
N ALA A 385 -1.72 11.28 -10.08
CA ALA A 385 -2.51 11.03 -11.28
C ALA A 385 -3.51 9.85 -11.13
N LYS A 386 -3.17 8.85 -10.32
CA LYS A 386 -4.04 7.70 -10.05
C LYS A 386 -5.04 8.06 -8.96
N LEU A 387 -4.57 8.66 -7.86
CA LEU A 387 -5.42 9.09 -6.76
C LEU A 387 -6.50 10.07 -7.24
N ARG A 388 -6.14 11.04 -8.09
CA ARG A 388 -7.05 11.96 -8.77
C ARG A 388 -8.17 11.24 -9.53
N VAL A 389 -7.87 10.12 -10.19
CA VAL A 389 -8.85 9.36 -10.97
C VAL A 389 -9.70 8.44 -10.10
N VAL A 390 -9.17 7.88 -9.01
CA VAL A 390 -9.95 6.97 -8.13
C VAL A 390 -10.67 7.66 -6.99
N CYS A 391 -10.18 8.81 -6.51
CA CYS A 391 -10.77 9.65 -5.46
C CYS A 391 -10.71 11.15 -5.85
N PRO A 392 -11.54 11.61 -6.80
CA PRO A 392 -11.55 13.00 -7.28
C PRO A 392 -11.81 14.06 -6.21
N VAL A 393 -12.59 13.74 -5.16
CA VAL A 393 -13.03 14.72 -4.15
C VAL A 393 -11.88 15.34 -3.36
N ILE A 394 -10.78 14.60 -3.16
CA ILE A 394 -9.53 15.09 -2.55
C ILE A 394 -8.92 16.26 -3.34
N PHE A 395 -9.19 16.32 -4.64
CA PHE A 395 -8.72 17.36 -5.55
C PHE A 395 -9.74 18.49 -5.72
N GLY A 396 -10.90 18.42 -5.05
CA GLY A 396 -11.98 19.41 -5.11
C GLY A 396 -13.07 19.12 -6.15
N TYR A 397 -13.11 17.93 -6.74
CA TYR A 397 -14.18 17.55 -7.68
C TYR A 397 -15.48 17.22 -6.96
N ARG A 398 -16.59 17.47 -7.66
CA ARG A 398 -17.96 17.40 -7.16
C ARG A 398 -18.91 16.84 -8.22
N GLY A 399 -20.01 16.22 -7.77
CA GLY A 399 -21.07 15.69 -8.64
C GLY A 399 -22.18 15.05 -7.81
N SER A 400 -23.36 14.83 -8.42
CA SER A 400 -24.49 14.18 -7.76
C SER A 400 -24.44 12.66 -7.93
N GLU A 401 -24.44 11.93 -6.81
CA GLU A 401 -24.46 10.46 -6.73
C GLU A 401 -25.73 9.84 -7.30
N LYS A 402 -26.77 10.66 -7.51
CA LYS A 402 -28.04 10.32 -8.16
C LYS A 402 -27.93 10.31 -9.71
N THR A 403 -26.78 10.70 -10.29
CA THR A 403 -26.57 10.83 -11.75
C THR A 403 -25.35 10.04 -12.26
N GLU A 404 -25.39 9.49 -13.49
CA GLU A 404 -24.22 8.77 -14.07
C GLU A 404 -22.98 9.69 -14.19
N ASN A 405 -23.15 10.92 -14.68
CA ASN A 405 -22.05 11.87 -14.83
C ASN A 405 -21.46 12.27 -13.46
N GLY A 406 -22.32 12.49 -12.45
CA GLY A 406 -21.87 12.75 -11.08
C GLY A 406 -21.09 11.57 -10.48
N ARG A 407 -21.56 10.33 -10.69
CA ARG A 407 -20.83 9.11 -10.31
C ARG A 407 -19.44 9.03 -10.96
N LEU A 408 -19.32 9.32 -12.26
CA LEU A 408 -18.01 9.42 -12.94
C LEU A 408 -17.12 10.50 -12.29
N ARG A 409 -17.66 11.70 -12.04
CA ARG A 409 -16.93 12.83 -11.44
C ARG A 409 -16.50 12.56 -9.99
N LEU A 410 -17.15 11.65 -9.27
CA LEU A 410 -16.81 11.22 -7.91
C LEU A 410 -15.90 9.97 -7.86
N GLY A 411 -15.47 9.41 -8.99
CA GLY A 411 -14.60 8.22 -9.00
C GLY A 411 -15.33 6.92 -8.64
N TRP A 412 -16.66 6.90 -8.82
CA TRP A 412 -17.47 5.70 -8.68
C TRP A 412 -17.07 4.67 -9.74
N LYS A 413 -16.92 3.41 -9.35
CA LYS A 413 -16.49 2.34 -10.25
C LYS A 413 -17.67 1.81 -11.05
N LYS A 414 -17.58 1.82 -12.38
CA LYS A 414 -18.45 1.03 -13.28
C LYS A 414 -17.73 -0.30 -13.58
N THR A 415 -18.46 -1.40 -13.50
CA THR A 415 -18.08 -2.78 -13.89
C THR A 415 -18.95 -3.21 -15.07
N GLU A 416 -18.68 -4.40 -15.62
CA GLU A 416 -19.52 -5.00 -16.68
C GLU A 416 -20.97 -5.22 -16.19
N ALA A 417 -21.16 -5.51 -14.90
CA ALA A 417 -22.47 -5.62 -14.24
C ALA A 417 -23.11 -4.27 -13.82
N GLY A 418 -22.59 -3.12 -14.28
CA GLY A 418 -23.16 -1.80 -13.97
C GLY A 418 -22.37 -1.00 -12.94
N TRP A 419 -23.04 -0.27 -12.05
CA TRP A 419 -22.36 0.53 -11.01
C TRP A 419 -22.03 -0.32 -9.78
N ALA A 420 -20.85 -0.10 -9.20
CA ALA A 420 -20.50 -0.70 -7.90
C ALA A 420 -21.53 -0.30 -6.82
N PRO A 421 -21.86 -1.19 -5.85
CA PRO A 421 -22.75 -0.84 -4.74
C PRO A 421 -22.23 0.35 -3.92
N GLU A 422 -23.14 1.11 -3.30
CA GLU A 422 -22.79 2.29 -2.50
C GLU A 422 -21.83 1.94 -1.35
N GLN A 423 -22.06 0.84 -0.62
CA GLN A 423 -21.14 0.38 0.42
C GLN A 423 -19.72 0.13 -0.12
N GLN A 424 -19.59 -0.58 -1.26
CA GLN A 424 -18.30 -0.83 -1.90
C GLN A 424 -17.64 0.47 -2.40
N HIS A 425 -18.42 1.49 -2.79
CA HIS A 425 -17.87 2.80 -3.09
C HIS A 425 -17.39 3.52 -1.82
N SER A 426 -18.19 3.54 -0.75
CA SER A 426 -17.85 4.15 0.54
C SER A 426 -16.60 3.53 1.17
N ASP A 427 -16.45 2.21 1.18
CA ASP A 427 -15.26 1.55 1.71
C ASP A 427 -13.99 1.87 0.91
N ARG A 428 -14.10 1.94 -0.43
CA ARG A 428 -13.01 2.42 -1.30
C ARG A 428 -12.65 3.87 -0.97
N MET A 429 -13.64 4.74 -0.78
CA MET A 429 -13.45 6.17 -0.51
C MET A 429 -12.79 6.39 0.86
N LYS A 430 -13.26 5.67 1.89
CA LYS A 430 -12.67 5.64 3.23
C LYS A 430 -11.20 5.24 3.18
N GLY A 431 -10.89 4.11 2.54
CA GLY A 431 -9.51 3.63 2.40
C GLY A 431 -8.58 4.58 1.64
N LEU A 432 -9.08 5.24 0.59
CA LEU A 432 -8.34 6.23 -0.18
C LEU A 432 -8.16 7.58 0.56
N GLY A 433 -9.12 7.98 1.40
CA GLY A 433 -9.00 9.16 2.28
C GLY A 433 -7.91 8.97 3.35
N ALA A 434 -7.97 7.85 4.07
CA ALA A 434 -6.93 7.48 5.05
C ALA A 434 -5.55 7.33 4.39
N GLY A 435 -5.50 6.69 3.21
CA GLY A 435 -4.27 6.55 2.42
C GLY A 435 -3.65 7.88 2.00
N TYR A 436 -4.47 8.88 1.64
CA TYR A 436 -3.99 10.22 1.32
C TYR A 436 -3.43 10.96 2.54
N ALA A 437 -4.14 10.92 3.67
CA ALA A 437 -3.67 11.50 4.93
C ALA A 437 -2.31 10.90 5.36
N ALA A 438 -2.18 9.57 5.27
CA ALA A 438 -0.96 8.83 5.60
C ALA A 438 0.24 9.11 4.67
N ILE A 439 0.02 9.73 3.50
CA ILE A 439 1.09 10.24 2.62
C ILE A 439 1.38 11.71 2.94
N ALA A 440 0.35 12.54 3.00
CA ALA A 440 0.49 14.00 3.02
C ALA A 440 0.92 14.56 4.39
N LEU A 441 0.55 13.91 5.49
CA LEU A 441 0.91 14.31 6.86
C LEU A 441 2.18 13.59 7.35
N ARG A 442 3.20 13.49 6.47
CA ARG A 442 4.51 12.93 6.82
C ARG A 442 5.46 14.02 7.29
N ASN A 443 6.02 13.84 8.48
CA ASN A 443 7.06 14.72 8.99
C ASN A 443 8.43 14.30 8.43
N PHE A 444 9.13 15.27 7.85
CA PHE A 444 10.47 15.13 7.27
C PHE A 444 11.52 16.00 7.99
N SER A 445 11.17 16.69 9.09
CA SER A 445 12.09 17.58 9.83
C SER A 445 13.42 16.93 10.23
N ASN A 446 13.38 15.61 10.49
CA ASN A 446 14.53 14.82 10.93
C ASN A 446 15.16 14.03 9.76
N SER A 447 14.87 14.39 8.51
CA SER A 447 15.35 13.73 7.30
C SER A 447 16.09 14.73 6.40
N LYS A 448 17.13 14.24 5.69
CA LYS A 448 17.80 15.01 4.65
C LYS A 448 17.01 15.05 3.33
N ASN A 449 16.01 14.17 3.17
CA ASN A 449 15.25 14.05 1.93
C ASN A 449 14.13 15.09 1.89
N THR A 450 13.83 15.63 0.70
CA THR A 450 12.66 16.51 0.51
C THR A 450 11.36 15.72 0.64
N ASN A 451 10.37 16.27 1.37
CA ASN A 451 9.03 15.68 1.45
C ASN A 451 8.37 15.69 0.06
N PRO A 452 8.00 14.53 -0.52
CA PRO A 452 7.47 14.48 -1.88
C PRO A 452 6.03 14.99 -1.98
N TRP A 453 5.26 15.03 -0.89
CA TRP A 453 3.90 15.56 -0.88
C TRP A 453 3.59 16.28 0.45
N PRO A 454 3.90 17.59 0.56
CA PRO A 454 3.89 18.29 1.84
C PRO A 454 2.48 18.51 2.43
N PRO A 455 2.37 18.72 3.76
CA PRO A 455 1.10 18.95 4.46
C PRO A 455 0.22 20.08 3.90
N SER A 456 0.80 21.06 3.19
CA SER A 456 0.04 22.11 2.49
C SER A 456 -0.92 21.57 1.44
N ARG A 457 -0.62 20.40 0.85
CA ARG A 457 -1.55 19.67 -0.03
C ARG A 457 -2.70 19.02 0.74
N TYR A 458 -2.47 18.54 1.96
CA TYR A 458 -3.54 18.04 2.84
C TYR A 458 -4.50 19.17 3.25
N TRP A 459 -3.95 20.30 3.72
CA TRP A 459 -4.73 21.50 4.02
C TRP A 459 -5.57 21.96 2.82
N THR A 460 -4.95 22.00 1.64
CA THR A 460 -5.63 22.35 0.38
C THR A 460 -6.80 21.40 0.07
N SER A 461 -6.65 20.10 0.31
CA SER A 461 -7.72 19.11 0.10
C SER A 461 -8.88 19.29 1.07
N ILE A 462 -8.63 19.46 2.38
CA ILE A 462 -9.70 19.78 3.34
C ILE A 462 -10.42 21.07 2.93
N ALA A 463 -9.67 22.15 2.65
CA ALA A 463 -10.24 23.44 2.26
C ALA A 463 -11.14 23.34 1.01
N ARG A 464 -10.77 22.51 0.02
CA ARG A 464 -11.59 22.28 -1.19
C ARG A 464 -12.88 21.52 -0.91
N ILE A 465 -12.87 20.59 0.05
CA ILE A 465 -14.05 19.83 0.46
C ILE A 465 -14.99 20.72 1.29
N VAL A 466 -14.52 21.31 2.40
CA VAL A 466 -15.39 22.04 3.35
C VAL A 466 -15.99 23.32 2.78
N ASN A 467 -15.31 23.94 1.80
CA ASN A 467 -15.83 25.12 1.08
C ASN A 467 -16.77 24.74 -0.10
N THR A 468 -17.30 23.51 -0.14
CA THR A 468 -18.33 23.09 -1.10
C THR A 468 -19.68 23.78 -0.81
N PRO A 469 -20.41 24.31 -1.83
CA PRO A 469 -21.77 24.84 -1.68
C PRO A 469 -22.76 23.80 -1.14
N PRO A 470 -23.79 24.18 -0.37
CA PRO A 470 -24.70 23.23 0.30
C PRO A 470 -25.30 22.18 -0.63
N ALA A 471 -25.73 22.59 -1.83
CA ALA A 471 -26.36 21.72 -2.84
C ALA A 471 -25.39 20.82 -3.62
N GLU A 472 -24.08 21.00 -3.46
CA GLU A 472 -23.03 20.17 -4.08
C GLU A 472 -22.36 19.20 -3.09
N ILE A 473 -22.78 19.20 -1.82
CA ILE A 473 -22.28 18.28 -0.79
C ILE A 473 -22.82 16.87 -1.08
N SER A 474 -21.94 15.86 -1.02
CA SER A 474 -22.30 14.46 -1.28
C SER A 474 -21.80 13.50 -0.20
N ASN A 475 -22.40 12.30 -0.11
CA ASN A 475 -22.06 11.29 0.89
C ASN A 475 -20.57 10.90 0.79
N THR A 476 -20.08 10.73 -0.46
CA THR A 476 -18.67 10.50 -0.84
C THR A 476 -17.73 11.50 -0.18
N GLN A 477 -18.05 12.80 -0.24
CA GLN A 477 -17.19 13.84 0.34
C GLN A 477 -17.09 13.72 1.85
N CYS A 478 -18.21 13.43 2.51
CA CYS A 478 -18.25 13.27 3.97
C CYS A 478 -17.48 12.02 4.42
N VAL A 479 -17.62 10.90 3.71
CA VAL A 479 -16.88 9.66 3.97
C VAL A 479 -15.36 9.87 3.80
N VAL A 480 -14.92 10.55 2.74
CA VAL A 480 -13.49 10.87 2.54
C VAL A 480 -12.98 11.84 3.60
N LEU A 481 -13.73 12.88 3.94
CA LEU A 481 -13.35 13.88 4.95
C LEU A 481 -13.18 13.23 6.34
N ARG A 482 -14.12 12.36 6.74
CA ARG A 482 -14.01 11.58 7.99
C ARG A 482 -12.74 10.73 7.98
N ALA A 483 -12.53 9.96 6.92
CA ALA A 483 -11.41 9.03 6.83
C ALA A 483 -10.04 9.70 6.68
N MET A 484 -9.98 10.95 6.20
CA MET A 484 -8.77 11.77 6.25
C MET A 484 -8.41 12.19 7.68
N ILE A 485 -9.40 12.39 8.57
CA ILE A 485 -9.22 12.94 9.91
C ILE A 485 -9.06 11.86 10.99
N GLU A 486 -9.86 10.78 10.95
CA GLU A 486 -10.09 9.77 12.02
C GLU A 486 -8.85 8.96 12.50
N SER A 487 -7.65 9.21 11.98
CA SER A 487 -6.38 8.64 12.47
C SER A 487 -5.18 9.50 12.02
N SER A 488 -5.34 10.82 12.04
CA SER A 488 -4.40 11.82 11.52
C SER A 488 -4.58 13.24 12.09
N GLU A 489 -5.56 13.45 12.97
CA GLU A 489 -5.82 14.66 13.74
C GLU A 489 -4.58 15.16 14.50
N GLU A 490 -3.87 14.27 15.19
CA GLU A 490 -2.66 14.60 15.98
C GLU A 490 -1.57 15.19 15.07
N LYS A 491 -1.30 14.54 13.93
CA LYS A 491 -0.32 14.99 12.94
C LYS A 491 -0.75 16.30 12.28
N PHE A 492 -2.04 16.49 12.03
CA PHE A 492 -2.56 17.72 11.45
C PHE A 492 -2.39 18.91 12.42
N ILE A 493 -2.66 18.69 13.71
CA ILE A 493 -2.40 19.66 14.79
C ILE A 493 -0.88 19.88 14.95
N GLN A 494 -0.04 18.86 14.82
CA GLN A 494 1.42 19.00 14.88
C GLN A 494 1.98 19.94 13.79
N PHE A 495 1.38 19.99 12.59
CA PHE A 495 1.81 20.89 11.51
C PHE A 495 1.20 22.29 11.53
N TYR A 496 0.00 22.47 12.10
CA TYR A 496 -0.79 23.70 11.95
C TYR A 496 -1.33 24.29 13.26
N GLY A 497 -1.11 23.64 14.41
CA GLY A 497 -1.53 24.12 15.73
C GLY A 497 -3.02 24.51 15.80
N SER A 498 -3.29 25.71 16.29
CA SER A 498 -4.63 26.28 16.39
C SER A 498 -5.36 26.40 15.03
N ALA A 499 -4.64 26.57 13.93
CA ALA A 499 -5.24 26.63 12.59
C ALA A 499 -5.81 25.26 12.16
N ALA A 500 -5.20 24.14 12.57
CA ALA A 500 -5.79 22.81 12.39
C ALA A 500 -7.06 22.65 13.23
N ILE A 501 -7.10 23.14 14.47
CA ILE A 501 -8.30 23.08 15.32
C ILE A 501 -9.46 23.85 14.67
N ALA A 502 -9.21 25.05 14.15
CA ALA A 502 -10.20 25.83 13.40
C ALA A 502 -10.68 25.09 12.12
N ALA A 503 -9.76 24.44 11.39
CA ALA A 503 -10.12 23.64 10.22
C ALA A 503 -10.92 22.36 10.60
N LEU A 504 -10.65 21.74 11.75
CA LEU A 504 -11.39 20.59 12.28
C LEU A 504 -12.81 20.97 12.72
N ARG A 505 -12.98 22.11 13.43
CA ARG A 505 -14.30 22.71 13.72
C ARG A 505 -15.10 22.88 12.43
N LYS A 506 -14.50 23.50 11.42
CA LYS A 506 -15.15 23.71 10.12
C LYS A 506 -15.49 22.42 9.39
N ALA A 507 -14.66 21.39 9.50
CA ALA A 507 -14.85 20.10 8.86
C ALA A 507 -15.89 19.20 9.54
N LEU A 508 -16.03 19.28 10.86
CA LEU A 508 -16.83 18.33 11.67
C LEU A 508 -18.06 18.95 12.35
N VAL A 509 -18.18 20.28 12.39
CA VAL A 509 -19.35 21.01 12.92
C VAL A 509 -20.04 21.81 11.81
N GLU A 510 -19.40 22.88 11.30
CA GLU A 510 -20.01 23.78 10.29
C GLU A 510 -20.43 23.03 9.00
N PHE A 511 -19.58 22.14 8.48
CA PHE A 511 -19.82 21.46 7.21
C PHE A 511 -20.97 20.42 7.28
N PRO A 512 -21.07 19.56 8.32
CA PRO A 512 -22.25 18.71 8.54
C PRO A 512 -23.56 19.48 8.78
N GLU A 513 -23.52 20.61 9.46
CA GLU A 513 -24.70 21.47 9.66
C GLU A 513 -25.20 22.04 8.32
N LYS A 514 -24.28 22.55 7.51
CA LYS A 514 -24.50 23.12 6.17
C LYS A 514 -25.03 22.12 5.12
N ALA A 515 -24.83 20.81 5.31
CA ALA A 515 -25.29 19.79 4.37
C ALA A 515 -26.83 19.70 4.32
N VAL A 516 -27.42 19.77 3.12
CA VAL A 516 -28.90 19.72 2.94
C VAL A 516 -29.42 18.30 3.17
N ASP A 517 -28.93 17.32 2.42
CA ASP A 517 -29.22 15.90 2.63
C ASP A 517 -28.44 15.40 3.87
N LYS A 518 -29.12 15.00 4.95
CA LYS A 518 -28.49 14.41 6.15
C LYS A 518 -28.15 12.92 5.92
N THR A 519 -27.13 12.66 5.11
CA THR A 519 -26.68 11.29 4.77
C THR A 519 -25.93 10.61 5.94
N PRO A 520 -25.74 9.28 5.90
CA PRO A 520 -24.93 8.57 6.92
C PRO A 520 -23.50 9.11 7.06
N GLY A 521 -22.89 9.61 5.98
CA GLY A 521 -21.59 10.28 6.03
C GLY A 521 -21.62 11.61 6.78
N VAL A 522 -22.70 12.39 6.68
CA VAL A 522 -22.88 13.66 7.44
C VAL A 522 -22.94 13.37 8.93
N SER A 523 -23.81 12.45 9.36
CA SER A 523 -23.88 11.99 10.76
C SER A 523 -22.54 11.38 11.21
N GLY A 524 -21.84 10.69 10.30
CA GLY A 524 -20.51 10.13 10.53
C GLY A 524 -19.43 11.16 10.85
N LEU A 525 -19.55 12.41 10.40
CA LEU A 525 -18.63 13.50 10.78
C LEU A 525 -18.96 14.06 12.17
N GLN A 526 -20.25 14.20 12.50
CA GLN A 526 -20.70 14.67 13.82
C GLN A 526 -20.33 13.68 14.94
N VAL A 527 -20.45 12.38 14.67
CA VAL A 527 -19.97 11.32 15.58
C VAL A 527 -18.44 11.39 15.74
N LEU A 528 -17.68 11.76 14.71
CA LEU A 528 -16.23 11.95 14.85
C LEU A 528 -15.90 13.15 15.75
N ALA A 529 -16.63 14.26 15.66
CA ALA A 529 -16.46 15.39 16.61
C ALA A 529 -16.68 14.96 18.07
N GLN A 530 -17.72 14.16 18.33
CA GLN A 530 -18.01 13.61 19.66
C GLN A 530 -16.91 12.66 20.15
N ILE A 531 -16.36 11.81 19.27
CA ILE A 531 -15.23 10.92 19.58
C ILE A 531 -13.99 11.74 19.93
N LEU A 532 -13.64 12.76 19.13
CA LEU A 532 -12.47 13.63 19.41
C LEU A 532 -12.62 14.40 20.73
N LYS A 533 -13.82 14.90 21.04
CA LYS A 533 -14.09 15.54 22.33
C LYS A 533 -13.98 14.57 23.51
N ARG A 534 -14.42 13.32 23.35
CA ARG A 534 -14.38 12.29 24.41
C ARG A 534 -12.99 11.69 24.64
N ASP A 535 -12.30 11.34 23.56
CA ASP A 535 -11.08 10.51 23.60
C ASP A 535 -9.79 11.33 23.54
N VAL A 536 -9.84 12.53 22.94
CA VAL A 536 -8.68 13.46 22.81
C VAL A 536 -8.88 14.72 23.66
N GLY A 537 -10.08 14.93 24.23
CA GLY A 537 -10.41 16.16 24.98
C GLY A 537 -10.55 17.40 24.09
N LEU A 538 -10.64 17.23 22.76
CA LEU A 538 -10.60 18.33 21.81
C LEU A 538 -11.98 18.99 21.67
N GLU A 539 -12.14 20.18 22.24
CA GLU A 539 -13.36 20.99 22.10
C GLU A 539 -13.37 21.72 20.74
N LEU A 540 -13.94 21.04 19.74
CA LEU A 540 -14.28 21.59 18.42
C LEU A 540 -15.57 22.40 18.50
#